data_AF-A0A7Y0EMP3-F1
#
_entry.id   AF-A0A7Y0EMP3-F1
#
_cell.length_a   1.000
_cell.length_b   1.000
_cell.length_c   1.000
_cell.angle_alpha   90.00
_cell.angle_beta   90.00
_cell.angle_gamma   90.00
#
_symmetry.space_group_name_H-M   'P 1'
#
loop_
_entity.id
_entity.type
_entity.pdbx_description
1 polymer ?
#
loop_
_entity_poly.entity_id
_entity_poly.type
_entity_poly.pdbx_seq_one_letter_code
_entity_poly.pdbx_strand_id
1 'polypeptide(L)'
;MPLPIAPEDSGYDHAHAVELAKAAGVTDAELAEAEAFAEELEAHHAWGLPFNGYCNAAGYGYVWEPTMGVAQDGWDSHAAFLTLSRGAQTAVVYDSLERGHDIDRESARQFLKHERGIIIHANQPY
;
A
#
# COMPACT_ATOMS: atom_id res chain seq x y z
N MET A 1 -12.17 -9.17 18.33
CA MET A 1 -10.91 -8.58 18.81
C MET A 1 -10.92 -7.12 18.40
N PRO A 2 -10.43 -6.17 19.23
CA PRO A 2 -10.25 -4.80 18.76
C PRO A 2 -9.34 -4.80 17.53
N LEU A 3 -9.66 -3.93 16.57
CA LEU A 3 -8.87 -3.76 15.36
C LEU A 3 -7.45 -3.31 15.71
N PRO A 4 -6.42 -3.79 15.01
CA PRO A 4 -5.08 -3.23 15.13
C PRO A 4 -5.12 -1.74 14.82
N ILE A 5 -4.53 -0.93 15.70
CA ILE A 5 -4.28 0.49 15.41
C ILE A 5 -3.11 0.54 14.43
N ALA A 6 -3.17 1.43 13.43
CA ALA A 6 -2.06 1.66 12.52
C ALA A 6 -0.79 1.99 13.32
N PRO A 7 0.35 1.34 13.05
CA PRO A 7 1.60 1.61 13.74
C PRO A 7 2.11 3.01 13.34
N GLU A 8 2.41 3.87 14.30
CA GLU A 8 2.89 5.24 14.04
C GLU A 8 4.34 5.35 13.56
N ASP A 9 5.07 4.25 13.35
CA ASP A 9 6.52 4.35 13.11
C ASP A 9 7.06 3.38 12.04
N SER A 10 7.26 3.92 10.83
CA SER A 10 7.83 3.25 9.65
C SER A 10 9.19 3.77 9.20
N GLY A 11 9.66 4.86 9.82
CA GLY A 11 10.88 5.55 9.40
C GLY A 11 10.72 6.49 8.20
N TYR A 12 9.52 6.70 7.64
CA TYR A 12 9.24 7.73 6.64
C TYR A 12 8.01 8.54 7.03
N ASP A 13 8.02 9.85 6.76
CA ASP A 13 6.82 10.67 6.90
C ASP A 13 6.01 10.69 5.59
N HIS A 14 4.73 11.08 5.68
CA HIS A 14 3.83 11.18 4.54
C HIS A 14 4.38 12.11 3.44
N ALA A 15 5.10 13.18 3.79
CA ALA A 15 5.69 14.09 2.80
C ALA A 15 6.74 13.37 1.95
N HIS A 16 7.56 12.52 2.57
CA HIS A 16 8.53 11.70 1.86
C HIS A 16 7.87 10.65 0.96
N ALA A 17 6.75 10.04 1.39
CA ALA A 17 5.98 9.13 0.55
C ALA A 17 5.44 9.84 -0.71
N VAL A 18 4.94 11.08 -0.56
CA VAL A 18 4.50 11.92 -1.69
C VAL A 18 5.67 12.29 -2.61
N GLU A 19 6.84 12.64 -2.07
CA GLU A 19 8.04 12.92 -2.87
C GLU A 19 8.47 11.71 -3.70
N LEU A 20 8.49 10.51 -3.11
CA LEU A 20 8.83 9.28 -3.81
C LEU A 20 7.80 8.94 -4.89
N ALA A 21 6.50 9.12 -4.62
CA ALA A 21 5.45 8.93 -5.60
C ALA A 21 5.62 9.89 -6.80
N LYS A 22 5.88 11.18 -6.54
CA LYS A 22 6.16 12.17 -7.59
C LYS A 22 7.41 11.82 -8.40
N ALA A 23 8.48 11.36 -7.73
CA ALA A 23 9.69 10.89 -8.40
C ALA A 23 9.45 9.66 -9.29
N ALA A 24 8.47 8.83 -8.93
CA ALA A 24 8.01 7.69 -9.74
C ALA A 24 7.07 8.10 -10.90
N GLY A 25 6.78 9.39 -11.06
CA GLY A 25 5.96 9.94 -12.14
C GLY A 25 4.47 10.04 -11.84
N VAL A 26 4.05 9.93 -10.57
CA VAL A 26 2.66 10.12 -10.17
C VAL A 26 2.27 11.60 -10.28
N THR A 27 1.13 11.88 -10.88
CA THR A 27 0.58 13.23 -11.06
C THR A 27 -0.20 13.71 -9.85
N ASP A 28 -0.41 15.03 -9.72
CA ASP A 28 -1.21 15.59 -8.61
C ASP A 28 -2.67 15.09 -8.62
N ALA A 29 -3.24 14.78 -9.79
CA ALA A 29 -4.58 14.21 -9.88
C ALA A 29 -4.64 12.77 -9.34
N GLU A 30 -3.60 11.97 -9.61
CA GLU A 30 -3.48 10.61 -9.10
C GLU A 30 -3.15 10.59 -7.59
N LEU A 31 -2.47 11.62 -7.08
CA LEU A 31 -2.29 11.81 -5.64
C LEU A 31 -3.61 12.10 -4.94
N ALA A 32 -4.44 12.99 -5.49
CA ALA A 32 -5.77 13.26 -4.93
C ALA A 32 -6.67 12.01 -4.93
N GLU A 33 -6.57 11.18 -5.96
CA GLU A 33 -7.25 9.88 -6.02
C GLU A 33 -6.74 8.91 -4.93
N ALA A 34 -5.42 8.87 -4.71
CA ALA A 34 -4.82 8.07 -3.64
C ALA A 34 -5.23 8.57 -2.24
N GLU A 35 -5.32 9.88 -2.03
CA GLU A 35 -5.81 10.48 -0.78
C GLU A 35 -7.28 10.10 -0.52
N ALA A 36 -8.14 10.17 -1.54
CA ALA A 36 -9.52 9.71 -1.41
C ALA A 36 -9.61 8.22 -1.02
N PHE A 37 -8.74 7.38 -1.60
CA PHE A 37 -8.67 5.98 -1.20
C PHE A 37 -8.14 5.78 0.23
N ALA A 38 -7.19 6.60 0.68
CA ALA A 38 -6.71 6.57 2.05
C ALA A 38 -7.83 6.91 3.07
N GLU A 39 -8.74 7.82 2.73
CA GLU A 39 -9.93 8.09 3.54
C GLU A 39 -10.86 6.86 3.63
N GLU A 40 -11.02 6.09 2.53
CA GLU A 40 -11.76 4.83 2.56
C GLU A 40 -11.07 3.78 3.43
N LEU A 41 -9.74 3.63 3.31
CA LEU A 41 -8.96 2.71 4.14
C LEU A 41 -9.11 3.02 5.63
N GLU A 42 -9.14 4.30 6.01
CA GLU A 42 -9.36 4.72 7.38
C GLU A 42 -10.79 4.40 7.85
N ALA A 43 -11.79 4.73 7.04
CA ALA A 43 -13.20 4.49 7.34
C ALA A 43 -13.53 3.00 7.54
N HIS A 44 -12.87 2.14 6.77
CA HIS A 44 -13.04 0.69 6.83
C HIS A 44 -12.03 -0.03 7.74
N HIS A 45 -11.12 0.71 8.39
CA HIS A 45 -10.02 0.16 9.19
C HIS A 45 -9.22 -0.93 8.44
N ALA A 46 -8.88 -0.62 7.19
CA ALA A 46 -8.38 -1.57 6.21
C ALA A 46 -6.94 -1.30 5.74
N TRP A 47 -6.19 -0.44 6.44
CA TRP A 47 -4.78 -0.23 6.13
C TRP A 47 -4.00 -1.55 6.03
N GLY A 48 -3.15 -1.67 5.01
CA GLY A 48 -2.38 -2.88 4.73
C GLY A 48 -3.14 -4.01 4.02
N LEU A 49 -4.47 -4.08 4.19
CA LEU A 49 -5.30 -5.15 3.60
C LEU A 49 -5.27 -5.22 2.06
N PRO A 50 -5.29 -4.11 1.28
CA PRO A 50 -5.29 -4.20 -0.18
C PRO A 50 -4.06 -4.89 -0.77
N PHE A 51 -2.98 -4.98 0.01
CA PHE A 51 -1.70 -5.54 -0.42
C PHE A 51 -1.39 -6.85 0.31
N ASN A 52 -2.19 -7.23 1.29
CA ASN A 52 -1.91 -8.38 2.14
C ASN A 52 -1.91 -9.66 1.30
N GLY A 53 -0.77 -10.35 1.28
CA GLY A 53 -0.60 -11.53 0.42
C GLY A 53 -0.26 -11.20 -1.04
N TYR A 54 0.38 -10.07 -1.36
CA TYR A 54 0.74 -9.82 -2.75
C TYR A 54 1.80 -10.80 -3.28
N CYS A 55 1.40 -11.63 -4.24
CA CYS A 55 2.21 -12.54 -5.03
C CYS A 55 2.04 -12.17 -6.51
N ASN A 56 3.14 -11.90 -7.23
CA ASN A 56 3.03 -11.62 -8.67
C ASN A 56 2.59 -12.87 -9.46
N ALA A 57 2.26 -12.69 -10.74
CA ALA A 57 1.86 -13.79 -11.64
C ALA A 57 2.90 -14.92 -11.79
N ALA A 58 4.15 -14.70 -11.38
CA ALA A 58 5.24 -15.69 -11.41
C ALA A 58 5.44 -16.44 -10.08
N GLY A 59 4.60 -16.20 -9.06
CA GLY A 59 4.61 -16.95 -7.80
C GLY A 59 5.76 -16.62 -6.85
N TYR A 60 6.43 -15.48 -7.04
CA TYR A 60 7.41 -14.95 -6.08
C TYR A 60 6.73 -13.88 -5.21
N GLY A 61 6.55 -14.14 -3.92
CA GLY A 61 5.87 -13.28 -2.94
C GLY A 61 5.05 -14.06 -1.91
N TYR A 62 4.45 -13.38 -0.94
CA TYR A 62 3.48 -13.96 -0.01
C TYR A 62 2.17 -14.26 -0.78
N VAL A 63 1.55 -15.41 -0.54
CA VAL A 63 0.39 -15.93 -1.30
C VAL A 63 -0.82 -15.00 -1.18
N TRP A 64 -1.45 -14.64 -2.31
CA TRP A 64 -2.71 -13.89 -2.31
C TRP A 64 -3.81 -14.79 -1.82
N GLU A 65 -4.34 -14.48 -0.64
CA GLU A 65 -5.49 -15.13 -0.08
C GLU A 65 -6.68 -14.17 -0.22
N PRO A 66 -7.66 -14.45 -1.09
CA PRO A 66 -8.77 -13.54 -1.41
C PRO A 66 -9.53 -13.02 -0.20
N THR A 67 -9.57 -13.77 0.91
CA THR A 67 -10.24 -13.34 2.13
C THR A 67 -9.43 -12.35 2.98
N MET A 68 -8.13 -12.17 2.68
CA MET A 68 -7.22 -11.32 3.47
C MET A 68 -7.24 -9.84 3.05
N GLY A 69 -7.80 -9.51 1.88
CA GLY A 69 -8.05 -8.13 1.47
C GLY A 69 -9.43 -7.60 1.83
N VAL A 70 -10.25 -8.40 2.52
CA VAL A 70 -11.61 -8.01 2.93
C VAL A 70 -11.56 -7.49 4.37
N ALA A 71 -12.02 -6.26 4.58
CA ALA A 71 -12.13 -5.62 5.88
C ALA A 71 -13.19 -6.32 6.75
N GLN A 72 -13.17 -6.07 8.06
CA GLN A 72 -14.08 -6.74 9.01
C GLN A 72 -15.56 -6.46 8.75
N ASP A 73 -15.86 -5.32 8.13
CA ASP A 73 -17.21 -4.92 7.72
C ASP A 73 -17.63 -5.48 6.36
N GLY A 74 -16.77 -6.26 5.70
CA GLY A 74 -17.02 -6.91 4.42
C GLY A 74 -16.59 -6.10 3.19
N TRP A 75 -15.97 -4.92 3.38
CA TRP A 75 -15.46 -4.14 2.25
C TRP A 75 -14.21 -4.79 1.63
N ASP A 76 -14.24 -5.05 0.32
CA ASP A 76 -13.11 -5.62 -0.42
C ASP A 76 -12.13 -4.52 -0.83
N SER A 77 -11.16 -4.26 0.05
CA SER A 77 -10.17 -3.21 -0.12
C SER A 77 -9.23 -3.45 -1.31
N HIS A 78 -8.98 -4.73 -1.66
CA HIS A 78 -8.16 -5.07 -2.82
C HIS A 78 -8.91 -4.81 -4.13
N ALA A 79 -10.17 -5.22 -4.22
CA ALA A 79 -10.99 -4.91 -5.39
C ALA A 79 -11.10 -3.40 -5.61
N ALA A 80 -11.32 -2.62 -4.53
CA ALA A 80 -11.34 -1.16 -4.60
C ALA A 80 -9.99 -0.60 -5.08
N PHE A 81 -8.86 -1.07 -4.54
CA PHE A 81 -7.52 -0.67 -4.97
C PHE A 81 -7.26 -0.92 -6.47
N LEU A 82 -7.74 -2.04 -7.02
CA LEU A 82 -7.57 -2.36 -8.44
C LEU A 82 -8.33 -1.41 -9.38
N THR A 83 -9.33 -0.68 -8.89
CA THR A 83 -10.06 0.32 -9.69
C THR A 83 -9.31 1.64 -9.84
N LEU A 84 -8.33 1.89 -8.97
CA LEU A 84 -7.54 3.12 -8.99
C LEU A 84 -6.66 3.20 -10.24
N SER A 85 -6.35 4.42 -10.66
CA SER A 85 -5.34 4.65 -11.69
C SER A 85 -3.97 4.07 -11.29
N ARG A 86 -3.15 3.74 -12.30
CA ARG A 86 -1.83 3.13 -12.06
C ARG A 86 -0.94 4.01 -11.16
N GLY A 87 -1.00 5.33 -11.33
CA GLY A 87 -0.27 6.28 -10.48
C GLY A 87 -0.85 6.35 -9.08
N ALA A 88 -2.18 6.40 -8.92
CA ALA A 88 -2.81 6.41 -7.61
C ALA A 88 -2.48 5.14 -6.81
N GLN A 89 -2.55 3.97 -7.46
CA GLN A 89 -2.08 2.71 -6.87
C GLN A 89 -0.64 2.82 -6.35
N THR A 90 0.24 3.47 -7.12
CA THR A 90 1.65 3.64 -6.75
C THR A 90 1.79 4.55 -5.52
N ALA A 91 1.04 5.64 -5.46
CA ALA A 91 1.03 6.56 -4.32
C ALA A 91 0.49 5.89 -3.05
N VAL A 92 -0.63 5.16 -3.12
CA VAL A 92 -1.18 4.42 -1.97
C VAL A 92 -0.16 3.41 -1.44
N VAL A 93 0.59 2.74 -2.32
CA VAL A 93 1.61 1.77 -1.90
C VAL A 93 2.79 2.46 -1.20
N TYR A 94 3.19 3.66 -1.63
CA TYR A 94 4.17 4.46 -0.90
C TYR A 94 3.66 4.91 0.47
N ASP A 95 2.40 5.31 0.58
CA ASP A 95 1.79 5.69 1.85
C ASP A 95 1.64 4.48 2.80
N SER A 96 1.43 3.29 2.24
CA SER A 96 1.41 2.04 3.02
C SER A 96 2.78 1.65 3.56
N LEU A 97 3.88 2.12 2.96
CA LEU A 97 5.20 2.01 3.58
C LEU A 97 5.28 2.87 4.84
N GLU A 98 4.59 4.01 4.87
CA GLU A 98 4.53 4.93 6.02
C GLU A 98 3.64 4.38 7.16
N ARG A 99 2.46 3.87 6.80
CA ARG A 99 1.37 3.59 7.76
C ARG A 99 1.16 2.11 8.08
N GLY A 100 1.83 1.21 7.36
CA GLY A 100 1.63 -0.23 7.49
C GLY A 100 2.44 -0.89 8.61
N HIS A 101 1.99 -2.04 9.10
CA HIS A 101 2.81 -2.97 9.89
C HIS A 101 3.95 -3.54 9.03
N ASP A 102 4.94 -4.19 9.65
CA ASP A 102 6.09 -4.76 8.93
C ASP A 102 5.67 -5.66 7.74
N ILE A 103 4.59 -6.41 7.89
CA ILE A 103 4.04 -7.26 6.82
C ILE A 103 3.43 -6.46 5.66
N ASP A 104 2.79 -5.33 5.97
CA ASP A 104 2.21 -4.42 4.98
C ASP A 104 3.32 -3.71 4.21
N ARG A 105 4.39 -3.32 4.90
CA ARG A 105 5.59 -2.72 4.29
C ARG A 105 6.27 -3.70 3.35
N GLU A 106 6.44 -4.95 3.75
CA GLU A 106 7.01 -5.97 2.85
C GLU A 106 6.11 -6.23 1.64
N SER A 107 4.79 -6.27 1.83
CA SER A 107 3.84 -6.39 0.74
C SER A 107 3.92 -5.21 -0.24
N ALA A 108 3.99 -3.98 0.29
CA ALA A 108 4.20 -2.77 -0.49
C ALA A 108 5.54 -2.78 -1.25
N ARG A 109 6.63 -3.21 -0.61
CA ARG A 109 7.95 -3.38 -1.26
C ARG A 109 7.88 -4.39 -2.41
N GLN A 110 7.20 -5.53 -2.22
CA GLN A 110 7.04 -6.53 -3.29
C GLN A 110 6.18 -5.99 -4.44
N PHE A 111 5.10 -5.26 -4.15
CA PHE A 111 4.30 -4.60 -5.18
C PHE A 111 5.14 -3.62 -6.01
N LEU A 112 5.87 -2.71 -5.36
CA LEU A 112 6.73 -1.75 -6.05
C LEU A 112 7.79 -2.45 -6.93
N LYS A 113 8.42 -3.49 -6.40
CA LYS A 113 9.43 -4.26 -7.13
C LYS A 113 8.85 -4.94 -8.37
N HIS A 114 7.71 -5.61 -8.23
CA HIS A 114 7.20 -6.49 -9.27
C HIS A 114 6.28 -5.78 -10.27
N GLU A 115 5.46 -4.84 -9.80
CA GLU A 115 4.47 -4.14 -10.63
C GLU A 115 4.95 -2.79 -11.14
N ARG A 116 5.98 -2.21 -10.51
CA ARG A 116 6.55 -0.92 -10.89
C ARG A 116 8.04 -0.98 -11.26
N GLY A 117 8.72 -2.09 -10.99
CA GLY A 117 10.17 -2.22 -11.23
C GLY A 117 11.03 -1.40 -10.26
N ILE A 118 10.45 -0.96 -9.13
CA ILE A 118 11.08 -0.09 -8.13
C ILE A 118 11.59 -0.96 -6.98
N ILE A 119 12.90 -1.02 -6.79
CA ILE A 119 13.52 -1.84 -5.74
C ILE A 119 13.89 -0.96 -4.56
N ILE A 120 13.26 -1.19 -3.42
CA ILE A 120 13.62 -0.54 -2.15
C ILE A 120 14.50 -1.50 -1.34
N HIS A 121 15.79 -1.19 -1.21
CA HIS A 121 16.74 -2.01 -0.45
C HIS A 121 16.61 -1.75 1.06
N ALA A 122 16.45 -2.82 1.86
CA ALA A 122 16.26 -2.74 3.31
C ALA A 122 17.48 -2.23 4.13
N ASN A 123 18.62 -1.95 3.51
CA ASN A 123 19.91 -1.65 4.17
C ASN A 123 20.45 -0.22 3.98
N GLN A 124 19.62 0.75 3.59
CA GLN A 124 20.04 2.15 3.68
C GLN A 124 19.83 2.60 5.14
N PRO A 125 20.87 3.08 5.85
CA PRO A 125 20.65 3.82 7.09
C PRO A 125 19.94 5.12 6.71
N TYR A 126 18.70 5.26 7.18
CA TYR A 126 17.82 6.38 6.89
C TYR A 126 18.09 7.55 7.83
#